data_AF-A0A961G5J8-F1
#
_entry.id   AF-A0A961G5J8-F1
#
_cell.length_a   1.000
_cell.length_b   1.000
_cell.length_c   1.000
_cell.angle_alpha   90.00
_cell.angle_beta   90.00
_cell.angle_gamma   90.00
#
_symmetry.space_group_name_H-M   'P 1'
#
loop_
_entity.id
_entity.type
_entity.pdbx_description
1 polymer ?
#
loop_
_entity_poly.entity_id
_entity_poly.type
_entity_poly.pdbx_seq_one_letter_code
_entity_poly.pdbx_strand_id
1 'polypeptide(L)'
;MEVGFAAAGHVRGLRWVFAAKNLPALRVVAAETGQDFAIGHAEPSAAVTAPSFELLRGIGGRRTRSEMLAWDWAGDGDPFVDSMLLPHFRMRTETLGE
;
A
#
# COMPACT_ATOMS: atom_id res chain seq x y z
N MET A 1 -1.91 17.58 -9.77
CA MET A 1 -2.19 16.93 -8.48
C MET A 1 -0.84 16.55 -7.88
N GLU A 2 -0.59 16.88 -6.62
CA GLU A 2 0.65 16.56 -5.93
C GLU A 2 0.69 15.04 -5.65
N VAL A 3 1.84 14.40 -5.83
CA VAL A 3 1.97 12.93 -5.84
C VAL A 3 1.65 12.36 -4.44
N GLY A 4 2.09 13.04 -3.38
CA GLY A 4 1.76 12.67 -2.00
C GLY A 4 0.26 12.69 -1.74
N PHE A 5 -0.43 13.73 -2.19
CA PHE A 5 -1.90 13.79 -2.11
C PHE A 5 -2.61 12.63 -2.81
N ALA A 6 -2.15 12.26 -4.02
CA ALA A 6 -2.74 11.14 -4.76
C ALA A 6 -2.49 9.80 -4.05
N ALA A 7 -1.27 9.58 -3.53
CA ALA A 7 -0.91 8.39 -2.77
C ALA A 7 -1.77 8.24 -1.50
N ALA A 8 -1.96 9.34 -0.78
CA ALA A 8 -2.86 9.39 0.38
C ALA A 8 -4.29 8.97 0.03
N GLY A 9 -4.81 9.42 -1.13
CA GLY A 9 -6.11 9.03 -1.65
C GLY A 9 -6.21 7.52 -1.92
N HIS A 10 -5.20 6.94 -2.57
CA HIS A 10 -5.11 5.50 -2.81
C HIS A 10 -5.11 4.69 -1.51
N VAL A 11 -4.25 5.06 -0.54
CA VAL A 11 -4.16 4.38 0.76
C VAL A 11 -5.49 4.41 1.50
N ARG A 12 -6.14 5.58 1.57
CA ARG A 12 -7.46 5.71 2.22
C ARG A 12 -8.54 4.91 1.51
N GLY A 13 -8.46 4.78 0.19
CA GLY A 13 -9.37 3.98 -0.62
C GLY A 13 -9.35 2.48 -0.26
N LEU A 14 -8.28 1.97 0.33
CA LEU A 14 -8.14 0.57 0.74
C LEU A 14 -8.85 0.22 2.05
N ARG A 15 -9.30 1.21 2.82
CA ARG A 15 -9.91 0.97 4.15
C ARG A 15 -11.09 0.03 4.09
N TRP A 16 -11.93 0.16 3.07
CA TRP A 16 -13.07 -0.73 2.90
C TRP A 16 -12.65 -2.15 2.53
N VAL A 17 -11.58 -2.31 1.73
CA VAL A 17 -11.04 -3.62 1.35
C VAL A 17 -10.52 -4.36 2.58
N PHE A 18 -9.77 -3.66 3.43
CA PHE A 18 -9.27 -4.21 4.69
C PHE A 18 -10.41 -4.59 5.63
N ALA A 19 -11.41 -3.72 5.77
CA ALA A 19 -12.59 -4.02 6.58
C ALA A 19 -13.36 -5.25 6.05
N ALA A 20 -13.60 -5.33 4.74
CA ALA A 20 -14.32 -6.44 4.11
C ALA A 20 -13.59 -7.79 4.24
N LYS A 21 -12.26 -7.77 4.33
CA LYS A 21 -11.41 -8.96 4.49
C LYS A 21 -10.99 -9.23 5.94
N ASN A 22 -11.47 -8.43 6.90
CA ASN A 22 -11.09 -8.50 8.30
C ASN A 22 -9.56 -8.51 8.51
N LEU A 23 -8.85 -7.66 7.76
CA LEU A 23 -7.40 -7.54 7.86
C LEU A 23 -6.99 -6.69 9.06
N PRO A 24 -5.81 -6.96 9.66
CA PRO A 24 -5.21 -6.07 10.65
C PRO A 24 -4.99 -4.66 10.08
N ALA A 25 -4.81 -3.69 10.97
CA ALA A 25 -4.44 -2.35 10.52
C ALA A 25 -2.99 -2.31 10.01
N LEU A 26 -2.75 -1.51 8.97
CA LEU A 26 -1.44 -1.28 8.37
C LEU A 26 -1.12 0.21 8.38
N ARG A 27 0.04 0.57 8.89
CA ARG A 27 0.60 1.93 8.78
C ARG A 27 1.35 2.06 7.45
N VAL A 28 1.17 3.17 6.75
CA VAL A 28 1.81 3.47 5.47
C VAL A 28 2.44 4.85 5.56
N VAL A 29 3.73 4.93 5.28
CA VAL A 29 4.51 6.17 5.32
C VAL A 29 5.01 6.51 3.92
N ALA A 30 4.70 7.72 3.46
CA ALA A 30 5.31 8.29 2.26
C ALA A 30 6.70 8.83 2.60
N ALA A 31 7.74 8.20 2.06
CA ALA A 31 9.13 8.41 2.49
C ALA A 31 9.60 9.87 2.38
N GLU A 32 9.28 10.54 1.27
CA GLU A 32 9.80 11.87 0.95
C GLU A 32 9.05 13.01 1.66
N THR A 33 7.79 12.79 2.05
CA THR A 33 6.98 13.80 2.76
C THR A 33 6.86 13.52 4.25
N GLY A 34 7.20 12.30 4.69
CA GLY A 34 6.94 11.81 6.04
C GLY A 34 5.44 11.68 6.36
N GLN A 35 4.57 11.81 5.36
CA GLN A 35 3.13 11.68 5.58
C GLN A 35 2.79 10.25 5.98
N ASP A 36 1.93 10.15 6.99
CA ASP A 36 1.61 8.90 7.65
C ASP A 36 0.10 8.64 7.58
N PHE A 37 -0.24 7.41 7.22
CA PHE A 37 -1.60 6.96 7.01
C PHE A 37 -1.80 5.59 7.64
N ALA A 38 -3.00 5.35 8.18
CA ALA A 38 -3.42 4.01 8.56
C ALA A 38 -4.52 3.49 7.62
N ILE A 39 -4.35 2.25 7.17
CA ILE A 39 -5.41 1.42 6.61
C ILE A 39 -5.99 0.59 7.76
N GLY A 40 -7.30 0.70 7.99
CA GLY A 40 -7.94 0.15 9.19
C GLY A 40 -8.02 1.17 10.33
N HIS A 41 -8.59 0.72 11.46
CA HIS A 41 -8.93 1.58 12.62
C HIS A 41 -8.34 1.10 13.95
N ALA A 42 -7.68 -0.06 13.98
CA ALA A 42 -7.01 -0.62 15.15
C ALA A 42 -5.53 -0.22 15.19
N GLU A 43 -4.82 -0.64 16.24
CA GLU A 43 -3.36 -0.53 16.31
C GLU A 43 -2.72 -1.29 15.12
N PRO A 44 -1.82 -0.66 14.33
CA PRO A 44 -1.20 -1.32 13.21
C PRO A 44 -0.34 -2.51 13.62
N SER A 45 -0.52 -3.66 12.96
CA SER A 45 0.34 -4.84 13.19
C SER A 45 1.61 -4.84 12.34
N ALA A 46 1.69 -3.96 11.34
CA ALA A 46 2.86 -3.70 10.52
C ALA A 46 2.88 -2.25 10.04
N ALA A 47 4.03 -1.80 9.56
CA ALA A 47 4.19 -0.55 8.85
C ALA A 47 4.98 -0.76 7.55
N VAL A 48 4.69 0.04 6.53
CA VAL A 48 5.50 0.09 5.30
C VAL A 48 5.84 1.51 4.92
N THR A 49 7.10 1.73 4.56
CA THR A 49 7.60 3.00 4.04
C THR A 49 7.97 2.82 2.57
N ALA A 50 7.48 3.72 1.72
CA ALA A 50 7.85 3.75 0.31
C ALA A 50 7.67 5.17 -0.27
N PRO A 51 8.34 5.50 -1.39
CA PRO A 51 8.08 6.76 -2.09
C PRO A 51 6.61 6.88 -2.49
N SER A 52 6.02 8.08 -2.46
CA SER A 52 4.59 8.27 -2.81
C SER A 52 4.27 7.74 -4.22
N PHE A 53 5.21 7.90 -5.16
CA PHE A 53 5.05 7.38 -6.51
C PHE A 53 5.03 5.84 -6.56
N GLU A 54 5.82 5.17 -5.73
CA GLU A 54 5.80 3.71 -5.61
C GLU A 54 4.51 3.22 -4.94
N LEU A 55 4.03 3.92 -3.91
CA LEU A 55 2.72 3.65 -3.31
C LEU A 55 1.59 3.75 -4.35
N LEU A 56 1.59 4.80 -5.17
CA LEU A 56 0.61 4.96 -6.26
C LEU A 56 0.66 3.80 -7.25
N ARG A 57 1.87 3.41 -7.67
CA ARG A 57 2.07 2.32 -8.63
C ARG A 57 1.64 0.98 -8.06
N GLY A 58 2.09 0.64 -6.85
CA GLY A 58 1.78 -0.65 -6.24
C GLY A 58 0.29 -0.77 -5.97
N ILE A 59 -0.32 0.23 -5.33
CA ILE A 59 -1.76 0.23 -5.04
C ILE A 59 -2.60 0.29 -6.32
N GLY A 60 -2.09 0.93 -7.38
CA GLY A 60 -2.70 0.96 -8.71
C GLY A 60 -2.46 -0.29 -9.56
N GLY A 61 -1.87 -1.36 -9.01
CA GLY A 61 -1.67 -2.62 -9.74
C GLY A 61 -0.58 -2.59 -10.80
N ARG A 62 0.43 -1.72 -10.65
CA ARG A 62 1.61 -1.63 -11.53
C ARG A 62 2.88 -2.26 -10.92
N ARG A 63 2.76 -2.93 -9.77
CA ARG A 63 3.83 -3.71 -9.16
C ARG A 63 3.43 -5.17 -8.98
N THR A 64 4.42 -6.05 -8.98
CA THR A 64 4.26 -7.44 -8.58
C THR A 64 4.21 -7.56 -7.06
N ARG A 65 3.77 -8.72 -6.57
CA ARG A 65 3.79 -9.04 -5.14
C ARG A 65 5.20 -8.93 -4.55
N SER A 66 6.20 -9.47 -5.25
CA SER A 66 7.59 -9.43 -4.79
C SER A 66 8.15 -8.02 -4.77
N GLU A 67 7.80 -7.15 -5.73
CA GLU A 67 8.20 -5.75 -5.73
C GLU A 67 7.59 -4.98 -4.54
N MET A 68 6.33 -5.24 -4.19
CA MET A 68 5.68 -4.61 -3.04
C MET A 68 6.21 -5.13 -1.69
N LEU A 69 6.57 -6.42 -1.60
CA LEU A 69 7.22 -6.99 -0.42
C LEU A 69 8.66 -6.49 -0.22
N ALA A 70 9.31 -6.02 -1.28
CA ALA A 70 10.65 -5.44 -1.22
C ALA A 70 10.68 -3.99 -0.72
N TRP A 71 9.52 -3.39 -0.43
CA TRP A 71 9.46 -2.09 0.26
C TRP A 71 10.00 -2.18 1.69
N ASP A 72 10.14 -1.03 2.35
CA ASP A 72 10.68 -0.96 3.71
C ASP A 72 9.58 -1.31 4.74
N TRP A 73 9.46 -2.60 5.04
CA TRP A 73 8.49 -3.14 5.99
C TRP A 73 9.05 -3.23 7.40
N ALA A 74 8.31 -2.68 8.36
CA ALA A 74 8.46 -2.99 9.77
C ALA A 74 7.34 -3.96 10.19
N GLY A 75 7.70 -5.23 10.39
CA GLY A 75 6.75 -6.33 10.61
C GLY A 75 6.53 -7.18 9.36
N ASP A 76 5.54 -8.07 9.41
CA ASP A 76 5.22 -8.97 8.29
C ASP A 76 4.28 -8.30 7.28
N GLY A 77 4.76 -8.11 6.05
CA GLY A 77 3.99 -7.52 4.95
C GLY A 77 3.09 -8.52 4.20
N ASP A 78 3.35 -9.82 4.32
CA ASP A 78 2.69 -10.87 3.54
C ASP A 78 1.15 -10.86 3.64
N PRO A 79 0.54 -10.61 4.82
CA PRO A 79 -0.92 -10.57 4.96
C PRO A 79 -1.62 -9.44 4.18
N PHE A 80 -0.87 -8.40 3.78
CA PHE A 80 -1.44 -7.17 3.25
C PHE A 80 -1.35 -7.05 1.75
N VAL A 81 -0.23 -7.46 1.15
CA VAL A 81 0.14 -7.08 -0.23
C VAL A 81 -0.95 -7.41 -1.25
N ASP A 82 -1.56 -8.59 -1.17
CA ASP A 82 -2.62 -9.01 -2.11
C ASP A 82 -3.92 -8.21 -1.95
N SER A 83 -4.07 -7.48 -0.85
CA SER A 83 -5.22 -6.62 -0.53
C SER A 83 -4.87 -5.13 -0.57
N MET A 84 -3.64 -4.77 -0.90
CA MET A 84 -3.19 -3.39 -1.08
C MET A 84 -3.52 -2.82 -2.47
N LEU A 85 -4.43 -3.45 -3.22
CA LEU A 85 -4.85 -3.00 -4.54
C LEU A 85 -6.16 -2.23 -4.48
N LEU A 86 -6.22 -1.13 -5.22
CA LEU A 86 -7.50 -0.48 -5.45
C LEU A 86 -8.47 -1.41 -6.18
N PRO A 87 -9.79 -1.20 -6.00
CA PRO A 87 -10.81 -2.05 -6.59
C PRO A 87 -10.69 -2.06 -8.11
N HIS A 88 -10.99 -3.21 -8.73
CA HIS A 88 -10.90 -3.46 -10.17
C HIS A 88 -9.48 -3.56 -10.75
N PHE A 89 -8.44 -3.20 -10.00
CA PHE A 89 -7.07 -3.54 -10.37
C PHE A 89 -6.73 -4.98 -10.00
N ARG A 90 -5.64 -5.47 -10.59
CA ARG A 90 -5.09 -6.80 -10.31
C ARG A 90 -3.59 -6.67 -10.09
N MET A 91 -3.05 -7.55 -9.27
CA MET A 91 -1.61 -7.61 -9.08
C MET A 91 -0.94 -8.01 -10.40
N ARG A 92 0.21 -7.41 -10.72
CA ARG A 92 1.00 -7.89 -11.85
C ARG A 92 1.67 -9.21 -11.49
N THR A 93 1.75 -10.08 -12.49
CA THR A 93 2.56 -11.30 -12.45
C THR A 93 3.99 -11.07 -12.92
N GLU A 94 4.24 -9.98 -13.64
CA GLU A 94 5.52 -9.64 -14.26
C GLU A 94 5.87 -8.17 -14.02
N THR A 95 7.16 -7.87 -13.81
CA THR A 95 7.67 -6.50 -13.64
C THR A 95 7.46 -5.68 -14.92
N LEU A 96 7.39 -4.36 -14.78
CA LEU A 96 7.38 -3.43 -15.91
C LEU A 96 8.80 -3.07 -16.39
N GLY A 97 9.84 -3.39 -15.62
CA GLY A 97 11.24 -3.13 -16.00
C GLY A 97 11.59 -1.64 -16.16
N GLU A 98 10.87 -0.77 -15.46
CA GLU A 98 11.02 0.70 -15.46
C GLU A 98 12.07 1.17 -14.45
#